data_AF-A0A077ZZ54-F1
#
_entry.id   AF-A0A077ZZ54-F1
#
_cell.length_a   1.000
_cell.length_b   1.000
_cell.length_c   1.000
_cell.angle_alpha   90.00
_cell.angle_beta   90.00
_cell.angle_gamma   90.00
#
_symmetry.space_group_name_H-M   'P 1'
#
loop_
_entity.id
_entity.type
_entity.pdbx_description
1 polymer ?
#
loop_
_entity_poly.entity_id
_entity_poly.type
_entity_poly.pdbx_seq_one_letter_code
_entity_poly.pdbx_strand_id
1 'polypeptide(L)'
;MYYRNYYDFGWSVLGGSLISVATSLNLLYYGRQTNISQNINQFLRLNQDKFSTDYNHRLMSISFISGLIMIPVLIRQVFGRKITFPNDYTLTIFDPDDIVYMINTWGWIIGGLLVGYGASIARGDISKHYMCGVPMLSKSSIMFTALSILSAGYFALHKSSFLLLLNNGIIWNKEISQMIHYASFVCFLFTQVILLFQILNGELRQNQKVLILHQYLYGSLFGLGLALSGMCRPSKVMNFLIWEEDWDPSLMVFLVTIVFLNFLTFMFILKRDSPINEYDFQVEEEIKFYDLRLIVGSVIFGVGWAIAGITPATAIINMFIFAQGFIFVISIFIGQILYEKMHTHVQYNVERNSLHEKLLHY
;
A
#
# COMPACT_ATOMS: atom_id res chain seq x y z
N MET A 1 -0.13 -22.72 -16.58
CA MET A 1 -1.05 -23.79 -16.09
C MET A 1 -0.89 -24.12 -14.60
N TYR A 2 -1.35 -23.32 -13.63
CA TYR A 2 -1.57 -23.77 -12.21
C TYR A 2 -2.14 -22.63 -11.34
N TYR A 3 -3.43 -22.27 -11.45
CA TYR A 3 -4.13 -21.39 -10.47
C TYR A 3 -5.64 -21.68 -10.35
N ARG A 4 -6.06 -22.95 -10.53
CA ARG A 4 -7.46 -23.37 -10.35
C ARG A 4 -7.64 -24.30 -9.15
N ASN A 5 -6.91 -24.06 -8.07
CA ASN A 5 -7.20 -24.79 -6.84
C ASN A 5 -8.26 -24.04 -6.04
N TYR A 6 -9.34 -24.72 -5.66
CA TYR A 6 -10.42 -24.13 -4.88
C TYR A 6 -9.93 -23.57 -3.53
N TYR A 7 -8.83 -24.11 -3.00
CA TYR A 7 -8.18 -23.59 -1.81
C TYR A 7 -7.69 -22.13 -1.97
N ASP A 8 -7.27 -21.72 -3.18
CA ASP A 8 -6.77 -20.36 -3.43
C ASP A 8 -7.89 -19.32 -3.24
N PHE A 9 -9.14 -19.67 -3.57
CA PHE A 9 -10.29 -18.82 -3.26
C PHE A 9 -10.52 -18.70 -1.75
N GLY A 10 -10.39 -19.80 -1.01
CA GLY A 10 -10.50 -19.79 0.44
C GLY A 10 -9.48 -18.85 1.09
N TRP A 11 -8.22 -18.92 0.66
CA TRP A 11 -7.17 -18.01 1.14
C TRP A 11 -7.41 -16.55 0.73
N SER A 12 -7.95 -16.30 -0.45
CA SER A 12 -8.38 -14.96 -0.87
C SER A 12 -9.50 -14.39 0.00
N VAL A 13 -10.52 -15.19 0.36
CA VAL A 13 -11.59 -14.78 1.28
C VAL A 13 -11.03 -14.51 2.67
N LEU A 14 -10.20 -15.41 3.21
CA LEU A 14 -9.56 -15.21 4.51
C LEU A 14 -8.70 -13.95 4.53
N GLY A 15 -7.87 -13.76 3.50
CA GLY A 15 -7.01 -12.59 3.38
C GLY A 15 -7.80 -11.28 3.29
N GLY A 16 -8.88 -11.26 2.49
CA GLY A 16 -9.77 -10.11 2.38
C GLY A 16 -10.52 -9.81 3.67
N SER A 17 -10.94 -10.85 4.39
CA SER A 17 -11.62 -10.72 5.70
C SER A 17 -10.71 -10.11 6.76
N LEU A 18 -9.44 -10.54 6.84
CA LEU A 18 -8.46 -9.99 7.78
C LEU A 18 -8.18 -8.51 7.53
N ILE A 19 -8.02 -8.13 6.25
CA ILE A 19 -7.85 -6.71 5.87
C ILE A 19 -9.10 -5.91 6.23
N SER A 20 -10.29 -6.42 5.94
CA SER A 20 -11.56 -5.75 6.27
C SER A 20 -11.71 -5.52 7.77
N VAL A 21 -11.36 -6.51 8.61
CA VAL A 21 -11.34 -6.35 10.07
C VAL A 21 -10.37 -5.25 10.48
N ALA A 22 -9.14 -5.26 9.96
CA ALA A 22 -8.15 -4.23 10.27
C ALA A 22 -8.61 -2.82 9.88
N THR A 23 -9.15 -2.64 8.67
CA THR A 23 -9.65 -1.33 8.20
C THR A 23 -10.88 -0.87 8.97
N SER A 24 -11.78 -1.79 9.32
CA SER A 24 -12.99 -1.49 10.10
C SER A 24 -12.66 -1.09 11.54
N LEU A 25 -11.72 -1.78 12.19
CA LEU A 25 -11.26 -1.41 13.53
C LEU A 25 -10.53 -0.07 13.52
N ASN A 26 -9.71 0.20 12.50
CA ASN A 26 -9.05 1.49 12.36
C ASN A 26 -10.06 2.65 12.21
N LEU A 27 -11.09 2.45 11.37
CA LEU A 27 -12.16 3.43 11.19
C LEU A 27 -13.01 3.60 12.46
N LEU A 28 -13.37 2.51 13.14
CA LEU A 28 -14.19 2.54 14.35
C LEU A 28 -13.51 3.25 15.51
N TYR A 29 -12.23 2.95 15.76
CA TYR A 29 -11.53 3.50 16.91
C TYR A 29 -10.96 4.90 16.65
N TYR A 30 -10.42 5.14 15.46
CA TYR A 30 -9.68 6.36 15.17
C TYR A 30 -10.32 7.25 14.11
N GLY A 31 -11.43 6.82 13.50
CA GLY A 31 -12.11 7.60 12.47
C GLY A 31 -11.31 7.79 11.19
N ARG A 32 -10.22 7.03 11.00
CA ARG A 32 -9.29 7.23 9.89
C ARG A 32 -9.42 6.15 8.84
N GLN A 33 -9.39 6.58 7.58
CA GLN A 33 -9.22 5.67 6.46
C GLN A 33 -7.78 5.14 6.43
N THR A 34 -7.62 3.87 6.03
CA THR A 34 -6.29 3.29 5.87
C THR A 34 -5.70 3.77 4.55
N ASN A 35 -4.61 4.52 4.62
CA ASN A 35 -3.92 5.06 3.45
C ASN A 35 -2.40 4.85 3.60
N ILE A 36 -1.89 3.84 2.91
CA ILE A 36 -0.49 3.42 3.06
C ILE A 36 0.45 4.47 2.46
N SER A 37 0.13 5.01 1.29
CA SER A 37 0.89 6.13 0.70
C SER A 37 1.01 7.34 1.63
N GLN A 38 -0.01 7.68 2.41
CA GLN A 38 0.10 8.76 3.39
C GLN A 38 0.87 8.36 4.65
N ASN A 39 0.70 7.13 5.14
CA ASN A 39 1.48 6.63 6.26
C ASN A 39 2.98 6.68 5.95
N ILE A 40 3.36 6.37 4.70
CA ILE A 40 4.72 6.54 4.17
C ILE A 40 5.17 8.02 4.27
N ASN A 41 4.38 8.98 3.81
CA ASN A 41 4.73 10.41 3.89
C ASN A 41 4.85 10.92 5.33
N GLN A 42 4.07 10.39 6.27
CA GLN A 42 4.15 10.79 7.68
C GLN A 42 5.49 10.43 8.35
N PHE A 43 6.24 9.44 7.82
CA PHE A 43 7.60 9.15 8.31
C PHE A 43 8.57 10.32 8.13
N LEU A 44 8.38 11.11 7.06
CA LEU A 44 9.31 12.20 6.67
C LEU A 44 9.07 13.49 7.45
N ARG A 45 7.94 13.63 8.15
CA ARG A 45 7.62 14.82 8.94
C ARG A 45 8.32 14.77 10.31
N LEU A 46 9.41 15.51 10.44
CA LEU A 46 10.18 15.64 11.68
C LEU A 46 9.57 16.73 12.58
N ASN A 47 8.39 16.49 13.16
CA ASN A 47 7.91 17.30 14.27
C ASN A 47 8.39 16.70 15.61
N GLN A 48 8.94 17.55 16.48
CA GLN A 48 9.59 17.16 17.73
C GLN A 48 8.67 17.21 18.95
N ASP A 49 7.52 17.87 18.87
CA ASP A 49 6.60 17.97 20.01
C ASP A 49 5.80 16.68 20.21
N LYS A 50 6.17 15.91 21.25
CA LYS A 50 5.55 14.65 21.65
C LYS A 50 4.07 14.78 22.07
N PHE A 51 3.59 16.00 22.29
CA PHE A 51 2.21 16.27 22.71
C PHE A 51 1.28 16.67 21.56
N SER A 52 1.84 16.95 20.38
CA SER A 52 1.07 17.29 19.19
C SER A 52 0.24 16.12 18.64
N THR A 53 -0.89 16.44 18.02
CA THR A 53 -1.70 15.48 17.24
C THR A 53 -0.88 14.84 16.11
N ASP A 54 -0.01 15.63 15.47
CA ASP A 54 0.94 15.16 14.45
C ASP A 54 1.86 14.05 14.95
N TYR A 55 2.33 14.14 16.20
CA TYR A 55 3.17 13.10 16.79
C TYR A 55 2.40 11.78 16.98
N ASN A 56 1.15 11.85 17.44
CA ASN A 56 0.30 10.66 17.53
C ASN A 56 0.05 10.04 16.15
N HIS A 57 -0.23 10.85 15.13
CA HIS A 57 -0.39 10.35 13.75
C HIS A 57 0.87 9.64 13.25
N ARG A 58 2.05 10.20 13.52
CA ARG A 58 3.33 9.57 13.20
C ARG A 58 3.51 8.24 13.92
N LEU A 59 3.23 8.17 15.23
CA LEU A 59 3.28 6.91 15.99
C LEU A 59 2.33 5.86 15.41
N MET A 60 1.11 6.24 15.02
CA MET A 60 0.17 5.33 14.35
C MET A 60 0.75 4.77 13.07
N SER A 61 1.28 5.63 12.21
CA SER A 61 1.86 5.24 10.92
C SER A 61 3.05 4.31 11.07
N ILE A 62 3.97 4.61 12.01
CA ILE A 62 5.13 3.76 12.30
C ILE A 62 4.69 2.40 12.82
N SER A 63 3.75 2.39 13.77
CA SER A 63 3.27 1.16 14.41
C SER A 63 2.51 0.28 13.43
N PHE A 64 1.66 0.89 12.59
CA PHE A 64 0.92 0.19 11.54
C PHE A 64 1.87 -0.43 10.50
N ILE A 65 2.84 0.34 9.99
CA ILE A 65 3.81 -0.16 9.01
C ILE A 65 4.70 -1.26 9.63
N SER A 66 5.08 -1.12 10.90
CA SER A 66 5.82 -2.17 11.61
C SER A 66 5.01 -3.46 11.79
N GLY A 67 3.72 -3.35 12.12
CA GLY A 67 2.81 -4.50 12.14
C GLY A 67 2.65 -5.12 10.76
N LEU A 68 2.48 -4.29 9.72
CA LEU A 68 2.30 -4.70 8.33
C LEU A 68 3.40 -5.64 7.84
N ILE A 69 4.64 -5.41 8.26
CA ILE A 69 5.80 -6.24 7.90
C ILE A 69 6.00 -7.44 8.82
N MET A 70 5.54 -7.39 10.07
CA MET A 70 5.79 -8.39 11.10
C MET A 70 5.45 -9.81 10.66
N ILE A 71 4.17 -10.05 10.36
CA ILE A 71 3.70 -11.41 10.07
C ILE A 71 4.25 -11.94 8.73
N PRO A 72 4.23 -11.18 7.61
CA PRO A 72 4.79 -11.65 6.35
C PRO A 72 6.28 -12.02 6.43
N VAL A 73 7.09 -11.23 7.13
CA VAL A 73 8.52 -11.51 7.32
C VAL A 73 8.73 -12.74 8.18
N LEU A 74 7.95 -12.91 9.26
CA LEU A 74 8.02 -14.13 10.09
C LEU A 74 7.62 -15.39 9.32
N ILE A 75 6.55 -15.32 8.52
CA ILE A 75 6.14 -16.42 7.64
C ILE A 75 7.30 -16.79 6.71
N ARG A 76 7.97 -15.79 6.13
CA ARG A 76 9.13 -16.01 5.27
C ARG A 76 10.28 -16.73 5.98
N GLN A 77 10.52 -16.44 7.26
CA GLN A 77 11.58 -17.08 8.04
C GLN A 77 11.22 -18.50 8.48
N VAL A 78 9.99 -18.73 8.93
CA VAL A 78 9.56 -20.01 9.50
C VAL A 78 9.23 -21.03 8.40
N PHE A 79 8.52 -20.59 7.36
CA PHE A 79 8.00 -21.48 6.32
C PHE A 79 8.65 -21.27 4.95
N GLY A 80 9.53 -20.28 4.80
CA GLY A 80 10.10 -19.96 3.49
C GLY A 80 9.10 -19.25 2.58
N ARG A 81 9.13 -19.54 1.27
CA ARG A 81 8.25 -18.91 0.25
C ARG A 81 6.91 -19.61 0.09
N LYS A 82 6.83 -20.87 0.50
CA LYS A 82 5.71 -21.78 0.22
C LYS A 82 5.41 -22.60 1.46
N ILE A 83 4.12 -22.80 1.74
CA ILE A 83 3.64 -23.68 2.80
C ILE A 83 3.04 -24.93 2.14
N THR A 84 3.66 -26.08 2.34
CA THR A 84 3.15 -27.38 1.88
C THR A 84 2.29 -27.99 2.98
N PHE A 85 1.02 -28.25 2.69
CA PHE A 85 0.07 -28.88 3.59
C PHE A 85 0.07 -30.42 3.43
N PRO A 86 -0.42 -31.19 4.42
CA PRO A 86 -0.46 -32.65 4.35
C PRO A 86 -1.23 -33.25 3.17
N ASN A 87 -2.11 -32.46 2.53
CA ASN A 87 -2.91 -32.87 1.39
C ASN A 87 -2.22 -32.58 0.03
N ASP A 88 -0.90 -32.47 0.00
CA ASP A 88 -0.07 -32.04 -1.15
C ASP A 88 -0.39 -30.66 -1.75
N TYR A 89 -1.32 -29.91 -1.14
CA TYR A 89 -1.59 -28.53 -1.50
C TYR A 89 -0.44 -27.63 -1.05
N THR A 90 0.05 -26.78 -1.97
CA THR A 90 1.13 -25.84 -1.69
C THR A 90 0.64 -24.40 -1.82
N LEU A 91 0.53 -23.70 -0.70
CA LEU A 91 0.26 -22.26 -0.70
C LEU A 91 1.56 -21.51 -0.97
N THR A 92 1.66 -20.85 -2.13
CA THR A 92 2.79 -19.97 -2.44
C THR A 92 2.45 -18.55 -1.96
N ILE A 93 3.26 -18.02 -1.04
CA ILE A 93 3.03 -16.71 -0.38
C ILE A 93 3.84 -15.61 -1.07
N PHE A 94 5.07 -15.93 -1.47
CA PHE A 94 5.94 -15.01 -2.19
C PHE A 94 6.45 -15.68 -3.46
N ASP A 95 6.60 -14.89 -4.53
CA ASP A 95 7.12 -15.41 -5.79
C ASP A 95 8.60 -15.82 -5.67
N PRO A 96 9.04 -16.83 -6.44
CA PRO A 96 10.46 -17.15 -6.61
C PRO A 96 11.20 -15.97 -7.25
N ASP A 97 12.50 -15.85 -6.97
CA ASP A 97 13.30 -14.71 -7.42
C ASP A 97 13.32 -14.60 -8.95
N ASP A 98 13.32 -15.73 -9.65
CA ASP A 98 13.33 -15.84 -11.11
C ASP A 98 12.17 -15.08 -11.78
N ILE A 99 10.99 -15.08 -11.15
CA ILE A 99 9.80 -14.37 -11.65
C ILE A 99 9.94 -12.86 -11.37
N VAL A 100 10.49 -12.49 -10.22
CA VAL A 100 10.74 -11.08 -9.86
C VAL A 100 11.82 -10.45 -10.76
N TYR A 101 12.80 -11.25 -11.20
CA TYR A 101 13.85 -10.83 -12.12
C TYR A 101 13.37 -10.57 -13.55
N MET A 102 12.16 -10.99 -13.92
CA MET A 102 11.58 -10.64 -15.23
C MET A 102 11.32 -9.13 -15.38
N ILE A 103 11.28 -8.38 -14.27
CA ILE A 103 11.19 -6.92 -14.27
C ILE A 103 12.58 -6.36 -13.98
N ASN A 104 13.13 -5.62 -14.95
CA ASN A 104 14.39 -4.90 -14.81
C ASN A 104 14.29 -3.82 -13.71
N THR A 105 15.42 -3.52 -13.06
CA THR A 105 15.65 -2.35 -12.20
C THR A 105 15.00 -1.06 -12.72
N TRP A 106 15.11 -0.75 -14.02
CA TRP A 106 14.43 0.43 -14.58
C TRP A 106 12.91 0.36 -14.47
N GLY A 107 12.32 -0.82 -14.63
CA GLY A 107 10.89 -1.04 -14.43
C GLY A 107 10.49 -0.81 -12.98
N TRP A 108 11.30 -1.27 -12.02
CA TRP A 108 11.07 -0.98 -10.59
C TRP A 108 11.19 0.51 -10.27
N ILE A 109 12.17 1.21 -10.85
CA ILE A 109 12.34 2.65 -10.63
C ILE A 109 11.17 3.45 -11.21
N ILE A 110 10.88 3.26 -12.50
CA ILE A 110 9.82 3.98 -13.21
C ILE A 110 8.46 3.64 -12.60
N GLY A 111 8.20 2.34 -12.36
CA GLY A 111 6.98 1.88 -11.72
C GLY A 111 6.76 2.54 -10.35
N GLY A 112 7.80 2.55 -9.50
CA GLY A 112 7.72 3.15 -8.18
C GLY A 112 7.49 4.67 -8.23
N LEU A 113 8.21 5.38 -9.11
CA LEU A 113 8.04 6.82 -9.32
C LEU A 113 6.61 7.16 -9.74
N LEU A 114 6.06 6.43 -10.72
CA LEU A 114 4.70 6.65 -11.21
C LEU A 114 3.65 6.31 -10.14
N VAL A 115 3.81 5.21 -9.41
CA VAL A 115 2.91 4.86 -8.30
C VAL A 115 2.92 5.93 -7.21
N GLY A 116 4.10 6.38 -6.76
CA GLY A 116 4.22 7.42 -5.74
C GLY A 116 3.65 8.76 -6.20
N TYR A 117 4.00 9.20 -7.41
CA TYR A 117 3.54 10.46 -7.97
C TYR A 117 2.03 10.45 -8.22
N GLY A 118 1.50 9.40 -8.84
CA GLY A 118 0.07 9.22 -9.11
C GLY A 118 -0.78 9.16 -7.85
N ALA A 119 -0.32 8.45 -6.82
CA ALA A 119 -1.00 8.40 -5.53
C ALA A 119 -1.04 9.78 -4.85
N SER A 120 0.04 10.56 -4.95
CA SER A 120 0.06 11.93 -4.39
C SER A 120 -0.89 12.87 -5.13
N ILE A 121 -0.96 12.80 -6.46
CA ILE A 121 -1.92 13.62 -7.24
C ILE A 121 -3.37 13.29 -6.83
N ALA A 122 -3.69 12.00 -6.72
CA ALA A 122 -5.01 11.52 -6.36
C ALA A 122 -5.33 11.64 -4.86
N ARG A 123 -4.37 12.08 -4.03
CA ARG A 123 -4.45 12.10 -2.57
C ARG A 123 -4.81 10.74 -1.96
N GLY A 124 -4.29 9.65 -2.53
CA GLY A 124 -4.61 8.30 -2.10
C GLY A 124 -4.08 7.22 -3.02
N ASP A 125 -3.97 6.02 -2.48
CA ASP A 125 -3.67 4.80 -3.22
C ASP A 125 -4.88 3.85 -3.21
N ILE A 126 -4.68 2.61 -3.69
CA ILE A 126 -5.67 1.55 -3.63
C ILE A 126 -6.14 1.30 -2.19
N SER A 127 -5.29 1.38 -1.16
CA SER A 127 -5.74 1.14 0.22
C SER A 127 -6.79 2.15 0.68
N LYS A 128 -6.63 3.43 0.30
CA LYS A 128 -7.65 4.45 0.55
C LYS A 128 -8.87 4.30 -0.36
N HIS A 129 -8.66 4.40 -1.66
CA HIS A 129 -9.79 4.51 -2.60
C HIS A 129 -10.54 3.20 -2.76
N TYR A 130 -9.83 2.08 -2.91
CA TYR A 130 -10.48 0.79 -3.08
C TYR A 130 -11.02 0.24 -1.76
N MET A 131 -10.16 0.06 -0.76
CA MET A 131 -10.54 -0.66 0.45
C MET A 131 -11.44 0.17 1.36
N CYS A 132 -11.28 1.50 1.41
CA CYS A 132 -12.11 2.36 2.27
C CYS A 132 -13.16 3.14 1.47
N GLY A 133 -12.78 3.75 0.35
CA GLY A 133 -13.63 4.68 -0.39
C GLY A 133 -14.77 4.02 -1.17
N VAL A 134 -14.52 2.91 -1.87
CA VAL A 134 -15.58 2.17 -2.62
C VAL A 134 -16.68 1.66 -1.68
N PRO A 135 -16.38 1.05 -0.51
CA PRO A 135 -17.38 0.72 0.50
C PRO A 135 -18.21 1.90 1.01
N MET A 136 -17.66 3.11 1.00
CA MET A 136 -18.39 4.32 1.38
C MET A 136 -19.19 4.92 0.21
N LEU A 137 -19.22 4.24 -0.95
CA LEU A 137 -19.87 4.69 -2.18
C LEU A 137 -19.36 6.05 -2.68
N SER A 138 -18.10 6.37 -2.38
CA SER A 138 -17.43 7.59 -2.84
C SER A 138 -17.24 7.53 -4.35
N LYS A 139 -17.84 8.48 -5.08
CA LYS A 139 -17.76 8.53 -6.55
C LYS A 139 -16.33 8.72 -7.02
N SER A 140 -15.55 9.53 -6.32
CA SER A 140 -14.14 9.75 -6.64
C SER A 140 -13.30 8.50 -6.43
N SER A 141 -13.58 7.75 -5.37
CA SER A 141 -12.85 6.51 -5.06
C SER A 141 -13.18 5.38 -6.02
N ILE A 142 -14.44 5.29 -6.45
CA ILE A 142 -14.87 4.40 -7.53
C ILE A 142 -14.18 4.79 -8.84
N MET A 143 -14.14 6.09 -9.17
CA MET A 143 -13.46 6.59 -10.37
C MET A 143 -11.97 6.26 -10.36
N PHE A 144 -11.29 6.53 -9.24
CA PHE A 144 -9.87 6.23 -9.07
C PHE A 144 -9.59 4.75 -9.29
N THR A 145 -10.34 3.90 -8.58
CA THR A 145 -10.19 2.45 -8.67
C THR A 145 -10.40 1.95 -10.09
N ALA A 146 -11.50 2.38 -10.73
CA ALA A 146 -11.83 1.93 -12.08
C ALA A 146 -10.76 2.34 -13.09
N LEU A 147 -10.33 3.61 -13.08
CA LEU A 147 -9.31 4.11 -14.00
C LEU A 147 -7.95 3.47 -13.74
N SER A 148 -7.57 3.24 -12.48
CA SER A 148 -6.31 2.57 -12.15
C SER A 148 -6.30 1.11 -12.60
N ILE A 149 -7.39 0.35 -12.41
CA ILE A 149 -7.48 -1.04 -12.88
C ILE A 149 -7.50 -1.09 -14.41
N LEU A 150 -8.28 -0.24 -15.07
CA LEU A 150 -8.39 -0.22 -16.54
C LEU A 150 -7.06 0.16 -17.20
N SER A 151 -6.41 1.21 -16.72
CA SER A 151 -5.09 1.60 -17.22
C SER A 151 -4.03 0.54 -16.93
N ALA A 152 -4.08 -0.09 -15.74
CA ALA A 152 -3.16 -1.16 -15.40
C ALA A 152 -3.34 -2.39 -16.32
N GLY A 153 -4.58 -2.84 -16.53
CA GLY A 153 -4.89 -3.95 -17.44
C GLY A 153 -4.46 -3.65 -18.87
N TYR A 154 -4.76 -2.45 -19.39
CA TYR A 154 -4.36 -2.03 -20.72
C TYR A 154 -2.83 -2.05 -20.90
N PHE A 155 -2.08 -1.50 -19.94
CA PHE A 155 -0.62 -1.49 -20.00
C PHE A 155 0.00 -2.87 -19.77
N ALA A 156 -0.60 -3.70 -18.93
CA ALA A 156 -0.15 -5.08 -18.70
C ALA A 156 -0.30 -5.94 -19.97
N LEU A 157 -1.37 -5.76 -20.76
CA LEU A 157 -1.56 -6.43 -22.05
C LEU A 157 -0.50 -6.02 -23.09
N HIS A 158 -0.12 -4.74 -23.12
CA HIS A 158 0.86 -4.20 -24.07
C HIS A 158 2.30 -4.23 -23.56
N LYS A 159 2.57 -5.04 -22.52
CA LYS A 159 3.87 -5.06 -21.83
C LYS A 159 5.02 -5.44 -22.76
N SER A 160 4.79 -6.32 -23.73
CA SER A 160 5.81 -6.75 -24.72
C SER A 160 6.32 -5.58 -25.59
N SER A 161 5.45 -4.63 -25.94
CA SER A 161 5.80 -3.45 -26.73
C SER A 161 6.65 -2.43 -25.94
N PHE A 162 6.47 -2.36 -24.62
CA PHE A 162 7.25 -1.47 -23.74
C PHE A 162 8.52 -2.12 -23.16
N LEU A 163 8.57 -3.46 -23.10
CA LEU A 163 9.71 -4.23 -22.58
C LEU A 163 11.00 -4.07 -23.40
N LEU A 164 10.91 -3.62 -24.66
CA LEU A 164 12.08 -3.31 -25.49
C LEU A 164 12.95 -2.18 -24.90
N LEU A 165 12.34 -1.27 -24.11
CA LEU A 165 13.03 -0.23 -23.33
C LEU A 165 13.60 -0.74 -21.99
N LEU A 166 13.19 -1.94 -21.55
CA LEU A 166 13.45 -2.50 -20.22
C LEU A 166 14.31 -3.78 -20.27
N ASN A 167 14.84 -4.17 -21.43
CA ASN A 167 15.43 -5.51 -21.65
C ASN A 167 16.88 -5.69 -21.11
N ASN A 168 17.49 -4.64 -20.54
CA ASN A 168 18.87 -4.68 -20.03
C ASN A 168 18.90 -4.50 -18.50
N GLY A 169 18.51 -5.54 -17.77
CA GLY A 169 18.50 -5.53 -16.30
C GLY A 169 19.67 -6.28 -15.70
N ILE A 170 20.18 -5.76 -14.58
CA ILE A 170 21.16 -6.47 -13.77
C ILE A 170 20.43 -7.63 -13.09
N ILE A 171 20.77 -8.87 -13.45
CA ILE A 171 20.33 -10.05 -12.70
C ILE A 171 21.10 -10.03 -11.38
N TRP A 172 20.39 -9.87 -10.26
CA TRP A 172 21.04 -9.85 -8.96
C TRP A 172 21.53 -11.26 -8.63
N ASN A 173 22.83 -11.38 -8.33
CA ASN A 173 23.41 -12.65 -7.93
C ASN A 173 22.71 -13.17 -6.65
N LYS A 174 22.55 -14.50 -6.55
CA LYS A 174 21.95 -15.18 -5.39
C LYS A 174 22.61 -14.76 -4.08
N GLU A 175 23.92 -14.51 -4.08
CA GLU A 175 24.65 -14.01 -2.91
C GLU A 175 24.16 -12.64 -2.45
N ILE A 176 23.94 -11.70 -3.37
CA ILE A 176 23.45 -10.35 -3.04
C ILE A 176 22.01 -10.42 -2.51
N SER A 177 21.19 -11.31 -3.08
CA SER A 177 19.83 -11.57 -2.58
C SER A 177 19.84 -12.08 -1.14
N GLN A 178 20.75 -13.00 -0.81
CA GLN A 178 20.93 -13.49 0.57
C GLN A 178 21.42 -12.40 1.52
N MET A 179 22.41 -11.59 1.14
CA MET A 179 22.91 -10.49 1.97
C MET A 179 21.80 -9.48 2.27
N ILE A 180 21.01 -9.11 1.26
CA ILE A 180 19.88 -8.19 1.45
C ILE A 180 18.84 -8.80 2.36
N HIS A 181 18.56 -10.10 2.25
CA HIS A 181 17.63 -10.77 3.14
C HIS A 181 18.08 -10.70 4.62
N TYR A 182 19.36 -10.99 4.91
CA TYR A 182 19.90 -10.84 6.27
C TYR A 182 19.86 -9.40 6.76
N ALA A 183 20.29 -8.43 5.94
CA ALA A 183 20.26 -7.02 6.30
C ALA A 183 18.82 -6.55 6.60
N SER A 184 17.86 -6.97 5.77
CA SER A 184 16.43 -6.69 5.94
C SER A 184 15.90 -7.26 7.24
N PHE A 185 16.27 -8.50 7.57
CA PHE A 185 15.86 -9.15 8.81
C PHE A 185 16.45 -8.45 10.04
N VAL A 186 17.71 -8.03 9.99
CA VAL A 186 18.35 -7.25 11.07
C VAL A 186 17.66 -5.89 11.24
N CYS A 187 17.42 -5.16 10.15
CA CYS A 187 16.69 -3.89 10.18
C CYS A 187 15.28 -4.09 10.76
N PHE A 188 14.59 -5.16 10.36
CA PHE A 188 13.30 -5.53 10.90
C PHE A 188 13.36 -5.75 12.42
N LEU A 189 14.26 -6.60 12.92
CA LEU A 189 14.44 -6.82 14.36
C LEU A 189 14.72 -5.51 15.11
N PHE A 190 15.56 -4.65 14.54
CA PHE A 190 15.87 -3.35 15.13
C PHE A 190 14.62 -2.47 15.24
N THR A 191 13.77 -2.42 14.21
CA THR A 191 12.49 -1.68 14.27
C THR A 191 11.54 -2.23 15.33
N GLN A 192 11.47 -3.56 15.49
CA GLN A 192 10.64 -4.18 16.54
C GLN A 192 11.17 -3.86 17.95
N VAL A 193 12.49 -3.91 18.14
CA VAL A 193 13.14 -3.58 19.43
C VAL A 193 12.94 -2.10 19.78
N ILE A 194 13.07 -1.18 18.83
CA ILE A 194 12.83 0.26 19.07
C ILE A 194 11.38 0.48 19.52
N LEU A 195 10.40 -0.13 18.86
CA LEU A 195 9.00 0.03 19.24
C LEU A 195 8.72 -0.54 20.63
N LEU A 196 9.27 -1.71 20.94
CA LEU A 196 9.16 -2.29 22.27
C LEU A 196 9.79 -1.37 23.34
N PHE A 197 10.98 -0.85 23.07
CA PHE A 197 11.67 0.10 23.95
C PHE A 197 10.83 1.36 24.18
N GLN A 198 10.24 1.93 23.13
CA GLN A 198 9.34 3.08 23.24
C GLN A 198 8.12 2.80 24.14
N ILE A 199 7.51 1.62 24.03
CA ILE A 199 6.37 1.21 24.87
C ILE A 199 6.79 1.07 26.34
N LEU A 200 7.98 0.52 26.60
CA LEU A 200 8.48 0.24 27.94
C LEU A 200 9.03 1.48 28.67
N ASN A 201 9.61 2.44 27.95
CA ASN A 201 10.39 3.54 28.51
C ASN A 201 9.68 4.58 29.40
N GLY A 202 8.43 4.37 29.80
CA GLY A 202 7.72 5.29 30.71
C GLY A 202 7.41 6.69 30.16
N GLU A 203 8.08 7.14 29.10
CA GLU A 203 7.90 8.48 28.50
C GLU A 203 6.55 8.66 27.78
N LEU A 204 5.96 7.57 27.28
CA LEU A 204 4.70 7.60 26.55
C LEU A 204 3.50 7.57 27.49
N ARG A 205 2.48 8.39 27.18
CA ARG A 205 1.18 8.36 27.87
C ARG A 205 0.48 7.01 27.65
N GLN A 206 -0.37 6.60 28.60
CA GLN A 206 -1.11 5.34 28.49
C GLN A 206 -1.91 5.23 27.18
N ASN A 207 -2.57 6.32 26.77
CA ASN A 207 -3.32 6.35 25.51
C ASN A 207 -2.41 6.16 24.29
N GLN A 208 -1.17 6.69 24.31
CA GLN A 208 -0.20 6.50 23.24
C GLN A 208 0.32 5.05 23.18
N LYS A 209 0.46 4.38 24.33
CA LYS A 209 0.81 2.95 24.35
C LYS A 209 -0.29 2.08 23.74
N VAL A 210 -1.55 2.33 24.12
CA VAL A 210 -2.73 1.64 23.55
C VAL A 210 -2.84 1.89 22.05
N LEU A 211 -2.60 3.14 21.60
CA LEU A 211 -2.54 3.53 20.20
C LEU A 211 -1.55 2.69 19.40
N ILE A 212 -0.30 2.58 19.90
CA ILE A 212 0.75 1.79 19.27
C ILE A 212 0.32 0.33 19.15
N LEU A 213 -0.22 -0.26 20.23
CA LEU A 213 -0.66 -1.65 20.25
C LEU A 213 -1.79 -1.92 19.24
N HIS A 214 -2.83 -1.08 19.21
CA HIS A 214 -3.91 -1.20 18.24
C HIS A 214 -3.40 -1.12 16.80
N GLN A 215 -2.60 -0.10 16.48
CA GLN A 215 -2.09 0.09 15.12
C GLN A 215 -1.15 -1.03 14.69
N TYR A 216 -0.32 -1.53 15.61
CA TYR A 216 0.53 -2.68 15.36
C TYR A 216 -0.28 -3.95 15.06
N LEU A 217 -1.35 -4.20 15.81
CA LEU A 217 -2.25 -5.32 15.56
C LEU A 217 -2.98 -5.17 14.22
N TYR A 218 -3.49 -3.97 13.90
CA TYR A 218 -4.19 -3.71 12.64
C TYR A 218 -3.26 -3.89 11.44
N GLY A 219 -2.03 -3.36 11.54
CA GLY A 219 -0.97 -3.58 10.56
C GLY A 219 -0.66 -5.06 10.39
N SER A 220 -0.51 -5.80 11.49
CA SER A 220 -0.23 -7.25 11.46
C SER A 220 -1.32 -8.05 10.77
N LEU A 221 -2.59 -7.78 11.08
CA LEU A 221 -3.74 -8.40 10.41
C LEU A 221 -3.77 -8.05 8.92
N PHE A 222 -3.49 -6.79 8.58
CA PHE A 222 -3.43 -6.33 7.19
C PHE A 222 -2.32 -7.03 6.41
N GLY A 223 -1.12 -7.13 6.98
CA GLY A 223 0.03 -7.81 6.40
C GLY A 223 -0.21 -9.30 6.20
N LEU A 224 -0.77 -9.97 7.22
CA LEU A 224 -1.18 -11.37 7.12
C LEU A 224 -2.22 -11.55 6.00
N GLY A 225 -3.20 -10.65 5.89
CA GLY A 225 -4.20 -10.71 4.83
C GLY A 225 -3.61 -10.56 3.41
N LEU A 226 -2.62 -9.68 3.23
CA LEU A 226 -1.89 -9.54 1.97
C LEU A 226 -1.05 -10.79 1.63
N ALA A 227 -0.41 -11.38 2.63
CA ALA A 227 0.38 -12.60 2.45
C ALA A 227 -0.50 -13.80 2.06
N LEU A 228 -1.59 -14.03 2.79
CA LEU A 228 -2.49 -15.18 2.55
C LEU A 228 -3.26 -15.05 1.24
N SER A 229 -3.72 -13.85 0.88
CA SER A 229 -4.41 -13.63 -0.40
C SER A 229 -3.50 -13.81 -1.63
N GLY A 230 -2.19 -13.80 -1.43
CA GLY A 230 -1.19 -13.83 -2.50
C GLY A 230 -1.01 -12.47 -3.19
N MET A 231 -1.52 -11.37 -2.63
CA MET A 231 -1.28 -10.01 -3.15
C MET A 231 0.20 -9.61 -3.10
N CYS A 232 1.01 -10.23 -2.23
CA CYS A 232 2.46 -10.05 -2.22
C CYS A 232 3.18 -10.57 -3.47
N ARG A 233 2.49 -11.24 -4.39
CA ARG A 233 3.06 -11.92 -5.56
C ARG A 233 2.83 -11.13 -6.84
N PRO A 234 3.88 -10.53 -7.44
CA PRO A 234 3.76 -9.81 -8.69
C PRO A 234 3.12 -10.65 -9.81
N SER A 235 3.44 -11.94 -9.90
CA SER A 235 2.85 -12.84 -10.91
C SER A 235 1.35 -13.00 -10.74
N LYS A 236 0.86 -13.14 -9.50
CA LYS A 236 -0.56 -13.31 -9.22
C LYS A 236 -1.34 -12.05 -9.61
N VAL A 237 -0.80 -10.88 -9.25
CA VAL A 237 -1.38 -9.59 -9.62
C VAL A 237 -1.40 -9.40 -11.13
N MET A 238 -0.30 -9.74 -11.81
CA MET A 238 -0.22 -9.65 -13.27
C MET A 238 -1.21 -10.59 -13.96
N ASN A 239 -1.32 -11.83 -13.49
CA ASN A 239 -2.27 -12.81 -14.01
C ASN A 239 -3.73 -12.39 -13.77
N PHE A 240 -4.01 -11.56 -12.77
CA PHE A 240 -5.34 -10.99 -12.59
C PHE A 240 -5.62 -9.83 -13.55
N LEU A 241 -4.62 -8.99 -13.85
CA LEU A 241 -4.74 -7.83 -14.74
C LEU A 241 -4.80 -8.23 -16.22
N ILE A 242 -4.06 -9.28 -16.60
CA ILE A 242 -4.03 -9.82 -17.96
C ILE A 242 -5.13 -10.87 -18.10
N TRP A 243 -6.25 -10.49 -18.73
CA TRP A 243 -7.38 -11.40 -19.00
C TRP A 243 -7.09 -12.33 -20.20
N GLU A 244 -6.00 -13.10 -20.12
CA GLU A 244 -5.59 -14.07 -21.14
C GLU A 244 -5.61 -15.52 -20.59
N GLU A 245 -4.94 -16.47 -21.25
CA GLU A 245 -5.05 -17.92 -21.00
C GLU A 245 -4.69 -18.36 -19.56
N ASP A 246 -3.83 -17.62 -18.86
CA ASP A 246 -3.42 -17.91 -17.47
C ASP A 246 -4.12 -16.98 -16.43
N TRP A 247 -5.29 -16.43 -16.76
CA TRP A 247 -6.03 -15.52 -15.86
C TRP A 247 -6.39 -16.18 -14.51
N ASP A 248 -6.04 -15.51 -13.41
CA ASP A 248 -6.31 -15.96 -12.02
C ASP A 248 -7.45 -15.14 -11.37
N PRO A 249 -8.68 -15.71 -11.25
CA PRO A 249 -9.82 -15.04 -10.66
C PRO A 249 -9.76 -14.94 -9.12
N SER A 250 -8.81 -15.59 -8.46
CA SER A 250 -8.78 -15.61 -6.98
C SER A 250 -8.54 -14.23 -6.38
N LEU A 251 -7.87 -13.32 -7.09
CA LEU A 251 -7.74 -11.92 -6.67
C LEU A 251 -9.05 -11.14 -6.78
N MET A 252 -9.93 -11.48 -7.72
CA MET A 252 -11.28 -10.90 -7.79
C MET A 252 -12.07 -11.22 -6.52
N VAL A 253 -11.99 -12.47 -6.05
CA VAL A 253 -12.66 -12.90 -4.80
C VAL A 253 -12.11 -12.14 -3.60
N PHE A 254 -10.79 -11.96 -3.52
CA PHE A 254 -10.16 -11.14 -2.48
C PHE A 254 -10.69 -9.69 -2.49
N LEU A 255 -10.69 -9.08 -3.67
CA LEU A 255 -11.16 -7.73 -3.89
C LEU A 255 -12.63 -7.58 -3.45
N VAL A 256 -13.52 -8.44 -3.95
CA VAL A 256 -14.96 -8.41 -3.62
C VAL A 256 -15.19 -8.61 -2.13
N THR A 257 -14.44 -9.53 -1.50
CA THR A 257 -14.56 -9.80 -0.05
C THR A 257 -14.28 -8.55 0.78
N ILE A 258 -13.21 -7.79 0.46
CA ILE A 258 -12.89 -6.55 1.17
C ILE A 258 -14.03 -5.54 1.02
N VAL A 259 -14.47 -5.28 -0.21
CA VAL A 259 -15.48 -4.25 -0.48
C VAL A 259 -16.79 -4.60 0.19
N PHE A 260 -17.22 -5.87 0.10
CA PHE A 260 -18.47 -6.34 0.68
C PHE A 260 -18.46 -6.25 2.21
N LEU A 261 -17.41 -6.77 2.86
CA LEU A 261 -17.33 -6.75 4.32
C LEU A 261 -17.17 -5.33 4.86
N ASN A 262 -16.32 -4.49 4.24
CA ASN A 262 -16.19 -3.09 4.63
C ASN A 262 -17.48 -2.30 4.39
N PHE A 263 -18.22 -2.58 3.33
CA PHE A 263 -19.51 -1.92 3.08
C PHE A 263 -20.48 -2.19 4.23
N LEU A 264 -20.57 -3.46 4.65
CA LEU A 264 -21.41 -3.86 5.78
C LEU A 264 -20.96 -3.21 7.09
N THR A 265 -19.68 -3.28 7.43
CA THR A 265 -19.18 -2.75 8.71
C THR A 265 -19.24 -1.23 8.76
N PHE A 266 -18.86 -0.55 7.67
CA PHE A 266 -18.81 0.91 7.63
C PHE A 266 -20.22 1.52 7.70
N MET A 267 -21.23 0.84 7.13
CA MET A 267 -22.63 1.25 7.28
C MET A 267 -23.07 1.32 8.75
N PHE A 268 -22.54 0.47 9.64
CA PHE A 268 -22.83 0.54 11.06
C PHE A 268 -21.92 1.52 11.80
N ILE A 269 -20.64 1.59 11.43
CA ILE A 269 -19.65 2.48 12.09
C ILE A 269 -20.00 3.95 11.85
N LEU A 270 -20.32 4.32 10.61
CA LEU A 270 -20.59 5.70 10.20
C LEU A 270 -21.98 6.21 10.62
N LYS A 271 -22.83 5.36 11.23
CA LYS A 271 -24.08 5.79 11.90
C LYS A 271 -23.82 6.36 13.30
N ARG A 272 -22.62 6.20 13.84
CA ARG A 272 -22.21 6.76 15.12
C ARG A 272 -21.87 8.24 14.93
N ASP A 273 -22.07 9.04 15.98
CA ASP A 273 -21.72 10.46 15.93
C ASP A 273 -20.19 10.67 15.88
N SER A 274 -19.42 9.79 16.54
CA SER A 274 -17.96 9.86 16.55
C SER A 274 -17.30 8.48 16.64
N PRO A 275 -16.00 8.38 16.29
CA PRO A 275 -15.16 7.23 16.62
C PRO A 275 -15.04 7.02 18.13
N ILE A 276 -14.53 5.86 18.55
CA ILE A 276 -14.42 5.53 19.99
C ILE A 276 -13.36 6.40 20.70
N ASN A 277 -12.22 6.66 20.05
CA ASN A 277 -11.09 7.37 20.66
C ASN A 277 -10.88 8.79 20.12
N GLU A 278 -11.72 9.25 19.19
CA GLU A 278 -11.60 10.55 18.53
C GLU A 278 -12.96 11.26 18.50
N TYR A 279 -12.92 12.59 18.39
CA TYR A 279 -14.13 13.42 18.41
C TYR A 279 -14.90 13.44 17.09
N ASP A 280 -14.23 13.14 15.97
CA ASP A 280 -14.82 13.18 14.64
C ASP A 280 -14.14 12.17 13.70
N PHE A 281 -14.86 11.75 12.68
CA PHE A 281 -14.33 10.94 11.60
C PHE A 281 -13.43 11.79 10.70
N GLN A 282 -12.13 11.50 10.69
CA GLN A 282 -11.14 12.12 9.81
C GLN A 282 -11.22 11.53 8.38
N VAL A 283 -12.41 11.59 7.78
CA VAL A 283 -12.59 11.26 6.37
C VAL A 283 -12.11 12.46 5.57
N GLU A 284 -11.04 12.29 4.81
CA GLU A 284 -10.49 13.38 4.00
C GLU A 284 -11.51 13.90 2.99
N GLU A 285 -11.51 15.22 2.77
CA GLU A 285 -12.39 15.85 1.79
C GLU A 285 -12.29 15.18 0.42
N GLU A 286 -13.45 14.82 -0.12
CA GLU A 286 -13.57 14.10 -1.37
C GLU A 286 -13.15 15.00 -2.54
N ILE A 287 -12.11 14.61 -3.28
CA ILE A 287 -11.81 15.23 -4.58
C ILE A 287 -13.01 14.98 -5.50
N LYS A 288 -13.42 15.96 -6.28
CA LYS A 288 -14.55 15.76 -7.20
C LYS A 288 -14.22 14.65 -8.21
N PHE A 289 -15.17 13.77 -8.49
CA PHE A 289 -14.94 12.61 -9.38
C PHE A 289 -14.54 13.00 -10.82
N TYR A 290 -14.85 14.23 -11.25
CA TYR A 290 -14.49 14.81 -12.54
C TYR A 290 -13.24 15.70 -12.49
N ASP A 291 -12.54 15.76 -11.35
CA ASP A 291 -11.31 16.52 -11.22
C ASP A 291 -10.22 15.88 -12.08
N LEU A 292 -9.58 16.69 -12.93
CA LEU A 292 -8.48 16.26 -13.78
C LEU A 292 -7.32 15.68 -12.97
N ARG A 293 -7.07 16.20 -11.75
CA ARG A 293 -6.03 15.66 -10.87
C ARG A 293 -6.33 14.21 -10.52
N LEU A 294 -7.57 13.90 -10.14
CA LEU A 294 -7.99 12.53 -9.83
C LEU A 294 -7.80 11.63 -11.05
N ILE A 295 -8.33 12.03 -12.21
CA ILE A 295 -8.28 11.23 -13.44
C ILE A 295 -6.83 10.95 -13.86
N VAL A 296 -6.01 12.00 -13.96
CA VAL A 296 -4.59 11.89 -14.34
C VAL A 296 -3.80 11.08 -13.33
N GLY A 297 -4.00 11.33 -12.03
CA GLY A 297 -3.35 10.58 -10.95
C GLY A 297 -3.70 9.09 -11.00
N SER A 298 -4.96 8.76 -11.27
CA SER A 298 -5.45 7.37 -11.35
C SER A 298 -4.81 6.60 -12.50
N VAL A 299 -4.67 7.25 -13.67
CA VAL A 299 -4.03 6.65 -14.85
C VAL A 299 -2.54 6.47 -14.61
N ILE A 300 -1.84 7.51 -14.12
CA ILE A 300 -0.40 7.42 -13.81
C ILE A 300 -0.13 6.30 -12.79
N PHE A 301 -0.95 6.22 -11.74
CA PHE A 301 -0.86 5.17 -10.74
C PHE A 301 -1.05 3.78 -11.35
N GLY A 302 -2.08 3.59 -12.19
CA GLY A 302 -2.35 2.31 -12.84
C GLY A 302 -1.24 1.87 -13.78
N VAL A 303 -0.63 2.79 -14.53
CA VAL A 303 0.55 2.50 -15.37
C VAL A 303 1.72 2.02 -14.51
N GLY A 304 2.04 2.74 -13.43
CA GLY A 304 3.12 2.35 -12.53
C GLY A 304 2.87 0.99 -11.87
N TRP A 305 1.63 0.73 -11.48
CA TRP A 305 1.21 -0.54 -10.90
C TRP A 305 1.35 -1.70 -11.90
N ALA A 306 0.98 -1.50 -13.17
CA ALA A 306 1.17 -2.50 -14.23
C ALA A 306 2.64 -2.82 -14.54
N ILE A 307 3.52 -1.83 -14.44
CA ILE A 307 4.96 -2.05 -14.68
C ILE A 307 5.55 -2.97 -13.60
N ALA A 308 5.25 -2.67 -12.33
CA ALA A 308 5.87 -3.36 -11.19
C ALA A 308 5.09 -4.60 -10.71
N GLY A 309 3.79 -4.69 -11.00
CA GLY A 309 2.91 -5.76 -10.51
C GLY A 309 2.68 -5.74 -9.00
N ILE A 310 3.05 -4.66 -8.30
CA ILE A 310 2.87 -4.53 -6.85
C ILE A 310 2.37 -3.13 -6.47
N THR A 311 1.66 -3.07 -5.34
CA THR A 311 1.13 -1.84 -4.75
C THR A 311 2.05 -1.31 -3.63
N PRO A 312 1.89 -0.06 -3.17
CA PRO A 312 2.67 0.47 -2.04
C PRO A 312 2.66 -0.42 -0.79
N ALA A 313 1.52 -1.02 -0.46
CA ALA A 313 1.36 -1.93 0.66
C ALA A 313 2.27 -3.16 0.54
N THR A 314 2.17 -3.84 -0.60
CA THR A 314 2.93 -5.05 -0.89
C THR A 314 4.40 -4.73 -1.10
N ALA A 315 4.75 -3.52 -1.53
CA ALA A 315 6.13 -3.06 -1.65
C ALA A 315 6.85 -2.97 -0.31
N ILE A 316 6.19 -2.41 0.71
CA ILE A 316 6.73 -2.34 2.07
C ILE A 316 6.98 -3.74 2.64
N ILE A 317 6.15 -4.73 2.30
CA ILE A 317 6.41 -6.12 2.69
C ILE A 317 7.58 -6.68 1.88
N ASN A 318 7.51 -6.55 0.56
CA ASN A 318 8.43 -7.18 -0.37
C ASN A 318 9.85 -6.64 -0.33
N MET A 319 10.08 -5.41 0.13
CA MET A 319 11.44 -4.91 0.36
C MET A 319 12.23 -5.79 1.35
N PHE A 320 11.55 -6.46 2.30
CA PHE A 320 12.20 -7.40 3.23
C PHE A 320 12.34 -8.83 2.67
N ILE A 321 11.77 -9.09 1.49
CA ILE A 321 11.73 -10.42 0.86
C ILE A 321 12.72 -10.50 -0.31
N PHE A 322 12.78 -9.46 -1.15
CA PHE A 322 13.67 -9.38 -2.31
C PHE A 322 14.23 -7.97 -2.52
N ALA A 323 15.43 -7.90 -3.10
CA ALA A 323 16.22 -6.68 -3.27
C ALA A 323 15.49 -5.54 -4.00
N GLN A 324 14.76 -5.88 -5.05
CA GLN A 324 14.08 -4.91 -5.90
C GLN A 324 12.92 -4.19 -5.19
N GLY A 325 12.38 -4.79 -4.12
CA GLY A 325 11.38 -4.14 -3.29
C GLY A 325 11.92 -2.85 -2.67
N PHE A 326 13.20 -2.81 -2.27
CA PHE A 326 13.83 -1.58 -1.76
C PHE A 326 13.85 -0.47 -2.81
N ILE A 327 14.27 -0.81 -4.04
CA ILE A 327 14.36 0.15 -5.14
C ILE A 327 12.99 0.75 -5.41
N PHE A 328 11.96 -0.11 -5.47
CA PHE A 328 10.59 0.32 -5.70
C PHE A 328 10.06 1.23 -4.58
N VAL A 329 10.30 0.89 -3.31
CA VAL A 329 9.89 1.73 -2.16
C VAL A 329 10.58 3.09 -2.22
N ILE A 330 11.89 3.14 -2.45
CA ILE A 330 12.65 4.40 -2.60
C ILE A 330 12.07 5.23 -3.75
N SER A 331 11.74 4.59 -4.87
CA SER A 331 11.14 5.26 -6.02
C SER A 331 9.74 5.80 -5.73
N ILE A 332 8.92 5.11 -4.94
CA ILE A 332 7.64 5.66 -4.44
C ILE A 332 7.90 6.96 -3.67
N PHE A 333 8.82 6.95 -2.71
CA PHE A 333 9.14 8.14 -1.92
C PHE A 333 9.59 9.31 -2.81
N ILE A 334 10.48 9.05 -3.78
CA ILE A 334 10.94 10.09 -4.70
C ILE A 334 9.76 10.65 -5.51
N GLY A 335 8.86 9.78 -6.00
CA GLY A 335 7.66 10.20 -6.72
C GLY A 335 6.75 11.11 -5.88
N GLN A 336 6.57 10.78 -4.60
CA GLN A 336 5.77 11.60 -3.68
C GLN A 336 6.43 12.97 -3.41
N ILE A 337 7.74 13.00 -3.15
CA ILE A 337 8.50 14.24 -2.93
C ILE A 337 8.49 15.15 -4.16
N LEU A 338 8.61 14.58 -5.36
CA LEU A 338 8.55 15.33 -6.62
C LEU A 338 7.21 16.05 -6.76
N TYR A 339 6.10 15.36 -6.48
CA TYR A 339 4.78 15.99 -6.50
C TYR A 339 4.67 17.12 -5.48
N GLU A 340 5.07 16.89 -4.23
CA GLU A 340 4.97 17.91 -3.16
C GLU A 340 5.75 19.19 -3.52
N LYS A 341 6.98 19.04 -4.05
CA LYS A 341 7.79 20.18 -4.51
C LYS A 341 7.14 20.92 -5.68
N MET A 342 6.65 20.19 -6.68
CA MET A 342 5.99 20.80 -7.84
C MET A 342 4.70 21.53 -7.44
N HIS A 343 3.86 20.91 -6.60
CA HIS A 343 2.61 21.50 -6.13
C HIS A 343 2.86 22.80 -5.35
N THR A 344 3.83 22.79 -4.43
CA THR A 344 4.21 23.97 -3.64
C THR A 344 4.72 25.10 -4.54
N HIS A 345 5.55 24.77 -5.54
CA HIS A 345 6.08 25.76 -6.48
C HIS A 345 4.98 26.39 -7.35
N VAL A 346 4.02 25.59 -7.81
CA VAL A 346 2.86 26.09 -8.57
C VAL A 346 1.99 27.00 -7.71
N GLN A 347 1.66 26.60 -6.46
CA GLN A 347 0.86 27.42 -5.56
C GLN A 347 1.51 28.77 -5.25
N TYR A 348 2.81 28.76 -4.94
CA TYR A 348 3.58 29.97 -4.71
C TYR A 348 3.53 30.93 -5.91
N ASN A 349 3.67 30.41 -7.13
CA ASN A 349 3.61 31.24 -8.34
C ASN A 349 2.20 31.81 -8.59
N VAL A 350 1.14 31.04 -8.32
CA VAL A 350 -0.25 31.51 -8.43
C VAL A 350 -0.53 32.61 -7.42
N GLU A 351 -0.14 32.42 -6.16
CA GLU A 351 -0.31 33.44 -5.11
C GLU A 351 0.47 34.72 -5.45
N ARG A 352 1.73 34.58 -5.87
CA ARG A 352 2.57 35.71 -6.30
C ARG A 352 1.96 36.49 -7.46
N ASN A 353 1.43 35.80 -8.48
CA ASN A 353 0.80 36.46 -9.62
C ASN A 353 -0.51 37.16 -9.22
N SER A 354 -1.32 36.55 -8.35
CA SER A 354 -2.54 37.18 -7.84
C SER A 354 -2.27 38.43 -6.99
N LEU A 355 -1.18 38.42 -6.21
CA LEU A 355 -0.71 39.58 -5.46
C LEU A 355 -0.20 40.68 -6.39
N HIS A 356 0.51 40.32 -7.45
CA HIS A 356 1.01 41.28 -8.44
C HIS A 356 -0.14 41.97 -9.20
N GLU A 357 -1.18 41.22 -9.60
CA GLU A 357 -2.39 41.80 -10.21
C GLU A 357 -3.11 42.74 -9.23
N LYS A 358 -3.25 42.37 -7.95
CA LYS A 358 -3.84 43.25 -6.93
C LYS A 358 -3.05 44.53 -6.72
N LEU A 359 -1.71 44.48 -6.80
CA LEU A 359 -0.84 45.65 -6.66
C LEU A 359 -0.82 46.58 -7.88
N LEU A 360 -1.14 46.06 -9.07
CA LEU A 360 -1.25 46.87 -10.30
C LEU A 360 -2.60 47.60 -10.42
N HIS A 361 -3.59 47.18 -9.63
CA HIS A 361 -4.93 47.79 -9.58
C HIS A 361 -5.12 48.84 -8.46
N TYR A 362 -4.10 49.05 -7.63
CA TYR A 362 -3.98 50.16 -6.68
C TYR A 362 -2.96 51.18 -7.19
#